data_AF-A0A518IXF4-F1
#
_entry.id   AF-A0A518IXF4-F1
#
_cell.length_a   1.000
_cell.length_b   1.000
_cell.length_c   1.000
_cell.angle_alpha   90.00
_cell.angle_beta   90.00
_cell.angle_gamma   90.00
#
_symmetry.space_group_name_H-M   'P 1'
#
loop_
_entity.id
_entity.type
_entity.pdbx_description
1 polymer ?
#
loop_
_entity_poly.entity_id
_entity_poly.type
_entity_poly.pdbx_seq_one_letter_code
_entity_poly.pdbx_strand_id
1 'polypeptide(L)'
;MEPKNIPSPQLRLRDIPADQAEMVVIEEFALTFDGYAFWDEQGESCSDEAKSDCQCLDHLRTRLFFAQRAGRHSAGLERERAVPILRALRTELSAPTATICRHEAKPPHPLPE
;
A
#
# COMPACT_ATOMS: atom_id res chain seq x y z
N MET A 1 13.13 -10.18 -12.14
CA MET A 1 11.99 -10.96 -11.61
C MET A 1 10.84 -10.00 -11.50
N GLU A 2 9.69 -10.30 -12.09
CA GLU A 2 8.49 -9.51 -11.87
C GLU A 2 8.04 -9.69 -10.41
N PRO A 3 7.73 -8.62 -9.67
CA PRO A 3 7.24 -8.76 -8.31
C PRO A 3 5.92 -9.55 -8.35
N LYS A 4 5.85 -10.64 -7.58
CA LYS A 4 4.59 -11.37 -7.40
C LYS A 4 3.60 -10.41 -6.75
N ASN A 5 2.50 -10.10 -7.44
CA ASN A 5 1.43 -9.31 -6.86
C ASN A 5 0.79 -10.09 -5.69
N ILE A 6 0.75 -9.48 -4.51
CA ILE A 6 0.10 -10.00 -3.31
C ILE A 6 -1.08 -9.06 -3.03
N PRO A 7 -2.32 -9.47 -3.34
CA PRO A 7 -3.48 -8.66 -3.01
C PRO A 7 -3.65 -8.59 -1.49
N SER A 8 -4.16 -7.47 -0.96
CA SER A 8 -4.26 -7.20 0.48
C SER A 8 -4.95 -8.32 1.30
N PRO A 9 -6.04 -8.95 0.81
CA PRO A 9 -6.67 -10.08 1.53
C PRO A 9 -5.79 -11.33 1.66
N GLN A 10 -4.75 -11.45 0.82
CA GLN A 10 -3.82 -12.58 0.84
C GLN A 10 -2.50 -12.24 1.56
N LEU A 11 -2.29 -10.98 1.96
CA LEU A 11 -1.11 -10.54 2.66
C LEU A 11 -1.05 -11.18 4.05
N ARG A 12 0.10 -11.80 4.39
CA ARG A 12 0.33 -12.40 5.71
C ARG A 12 1.50 -11.72 6.41
N LEU A 13 1.57 -11.87 7.73
CA LEU A 13 2.65 -11.32 8.55
C LEU A 13 4.05 -11.73 8.07
N ARG A 14 4.19 -12.96 7.57
CA ARG A 14 5.46 -13.49 7.05
C ARG A 14 5.92 -12.85 5.74
N ASP A 15 4.99 -12.24 5.00
CA ASP A 15 5.28 -11.58 3.73
C ASP A 15 5.80 -10.15 3.95
N ILE A 16 5.60 -9.58 5.14
CA ILE A 16 6.09 -8.24 5.49
C ILE A 16 7.58 -8.32 5.88
N PRO A 17 8.48 -7.57 5.22
CA PRO A 17 9.90 -7.54 5.53
C PRO A 17 10.17 -6.97 6.93
N ALA A 18 11.19 -7.48 7.62
CA ALA A 18 11.60 -7.00 8.95
C ALA A 18 11.96 -5.50 8.94
N ASP A 19 11.85 -4.81 10.08
CA ASP A 19 12.18 -3.39 10.21
C ASP A 19 13.63 -3.08 9.79
N GLN A 20 14.52 -4.05 10.00
CA GLN A 20 15.94 -4.03 9.66
C GLN A 20 16.26 -4.67 8.30
N ALA A 21 15.26 -5.07 7.52
CA ALA A 21 15.48 -5.60 6.17
C ALA A 21 16.19 -4.56 5.29
N GLU A 22 16.95 -5.03 4.30
CA GLU A 22 17.58 -4.16 3.31
C GLU A 22 16.53 -3.34 2.56
N MET A 23 16.87 -2.11 2.16
CA MET A 23 15.90 -1.22 1.50
C MET A 23 15.38 -1.82 0.20
N VAL A 24 16.23 -2.54 -0.56
CA VAL A 24 15.83 -3.25 -1.77
C VAL A 24 14.67 -4.22 -1.51
N VAL A 25 14.70 -4.95 -0.39
CA VAL A 25 13.64 -5.90 -0.02
C VAL A 25 12.34 -5.17 0.33
N ILE A 26 12.45 -4.01 0.98
CA ILE A 26 11.29 -3.17 1.33
C ILE A 26 10.68 -2.56 0.06
N GLU A 27 11.50 -2.11 -0.88
CA GLU A 27 11.06 -1.59 -2.18
C GLU A 27 10.41 -2.68 -3.04
N GLU A 28 10.99 -3.89 -3.09
CA GLU A 28 10.40 -5.03 -3.77
C GLU A 28 9.06 -5.42 -3.15
N PHE A 29 8.98 -5.41 -1.82
CA PHE A 29 7.71 -5.64 -1.11
C PHE A 29 6.67 -4.58 -1.46
N ALA A 30 7.04 -3.29 -1.51
CA ALA A 30 6.15 -2.20 -1.90
C ALA A 30 5.54 -2.43 -3.30
N LEU A 31 6.32 -3.02 -4.21
CA LEU A 31 5.90 -3.33 -5.58
C LEU A 31 5.06 -4.61 -5.71
N THR A 32 4.85 -5.36 -4.63
CA THR A 32 3.88 -6.48 -4.61
C THR A 32 2.43 -6.00 -4.62
N PHE A 33 2.19 -4.71 -4.51
CA PHE A 33 0.87 -4.10 -4.59
C PHE A 33 0.89 -3.02 -5.66
N ASP A 34 -0.01 -3.13 -6.64
CA ASP A 34 -0.20 -2.06 -7.63
C ASP A 34 -1.32 -1.14 -7.15
N GLY A 35 -0.94 -0.06 -6.45
CA GLY A 35 -1.91 0.92 -5.97
C GLY A 35 -2.61 1.66 -7.11
N TYR A 36 -2.00 1.81 -8.28
CA TYR A 36 -2.67 2.45 -9.40
C TYR A 36 -3.81 1.59 -9.91
N ALA A 37 -3.54 0.31 -10.19
CA ALA A 37 -4.56 -0.62 -10.64
C ALA A 37 -5.68 -0.79 -9.60
N PHE A 38 -5.32 -0.96 -8.31
CA PHE A 38 -6.28 -1.18 -7.24
C PHE A 38 -7.29 -0.03 -7.12
N TRP A 39 -6.82 1.22 -7.10
CA TRP A 39 -7.71 2.37 -6.92
C TRP A 39 -8.44 2.79 -8.19
N ASP A 40 -7.86 2.53 -9.37
CA ASP A 40 -8.57 2.69 -10.65
C ASP A 40 -9.84 1.83 -10.71
N GLU A 41 -9.76 0.58 -10.24
CA GLU A 41 -10.91 -0.32 -10.14
C GLU A 41 -11.97 0.16 -9.12
N GLN A 42 -11.57 0.93 -8.10
CA GLN A 42 -12.49 1.54 -7.13
C GLN A 42 -13.04 2.90 -7.58
N GLY A 43 -12.52 3.47 -8.67
CA GLY A 43 -12.83 4.83 -9.11
C GLY A 43 -12.24 5.93 -8.22
N GLU A 44 -11.16 5.63 -7.48
CA GLU A 44 -10.48 6.56 -6.58
C GLU A 44 -9.05 6.86 -7.03
N SER A 45 -8.47 7.94 -6.50
CA SER A 45 -7.12 8.37 -6.85
C SER A 45 -6.11 7.76 -5.87
N CYS A 46 -5.23 6.90 -6.38
CA CYS A 46 -4.11 6.34 -5.60
C CYS A 46 -3.28 7.43 -4.89
N SER A 47 -3.16 8.61 -5.49
CA SER A 47 -2.40 9.74 -4.95
C SER A 47 -3.09 10.40 -3.75
N ASP A 48 -4.42 10.40 -3.72
CA ASP A 48 -5.23 10.94 -2.64
C ASP A 48 -5.31 9.92 -1.49
N GLU A 49 -5.51 8.65 -1.82
CA GLU A 49 -5.54 7.55 -0.84
C GLU A 49 -4.18 7.33 -0.17
N ALA A 50 -3.08 7.59 -0.88
CA ALA A 50 -1.74 7.62 -0.29
C ALA A 50 -1.53 8.76 0.74
N LYS A 51 -2.38 9.79 0.74
CA LYS A 51 -2.33 10.91 1.70
C LYS A 51 -3.38 10.79 2.81
N SER A 52 -4.37 9.94 2.63
CA SER A 52 -5.41 9.66 3.62
C SER A 52 -4.80 9.14 4.93
N ASP A 53 -5.40 9.50 6.07
CA ASP A 53 -5.01 9.07 7.43
C ASP A 53 -5.50 7.64 7.77
N CYS A 54 -6.26 6.99 6.90
CA CYS A 54 -6.84 5.67 7.14
C CYS A 54 -5.79 4.56 7.32
N GLN A 55 -5.90 3.77 8.39
CA GLN A 55 -4.88 2.77 8.76
C GLN A 55 -5.18 1.35 8.28
N CYS A 56 -6.13 1.16 7.37
CA CYS A 56 -6.40 -0.16 6.79
C CYS A 56 -5.23 -0.67 5.94
N LEU A 57 -5.23 -1.99 5.68
CA LEU A 57 -4.22 -2.65 4.86
C LEU A 57 -4.04 -2.01 3.47
N ASP A 58 -5.13 -1.74 2.75
CA ASP A 58 -5.05 -1.20 1.39
C ASP A 58 -4.41 0.19 1.36
N HIS A 59 -4.82 1.07 2.27
CA HIS A 59 -4.24 2.39 2.44
C HIS A 59 -2.77 2.34 2.85
N LEU A 60 -2.41 1.49 3.80
CA LEU A 60 -1.02 1.31 4.22
C LEU A 60 -0.13 0.78 3.08
N ARG A 61 -0.61 -0.20 2.31
CA ARG A 61 0.10 -0.70 1.12
C ARG A 61 0.21 0.37 0.04
N THR A 62 -0.84 1.17 -0.15
CA THR A 62 -0.87 2.31 -1.09
C THR A 62 0.17 3.35 -0.72
N ARG A 63 0.26 3.75 0.56
CA ARG A 63 1.28 4.69 1.04
C ARG A 63 2.69 4.19 0.75
N LEU A 64 2.95 2.90 0.99
CA LEU A 64 4.27 2.31 0.75
C LEU A 64 4.61 2.25 -0.74
N PHE A 65 3.66 1.80 -1.58
CA PHE A 65 3.78 1.78 -3.03
C PHE A 65 4.03 3.18 -3.59
N PHE A 66 3.21 4.15 -3.18
CA PHE A 66 3.31 5.52 -3.64
C PHE A 66 4.63 6.17 -3.20
N ALA A 67 5.09 5.92 -1.97
CA ALA A 67 6.40 6.37 -1.50
C ALA A 67 7.55 5.76 -2.32
N GLN A 68 7.47 4.47 -2.68
CA GLN A 68 8.44 3.82 -3.56
C GLN A 68 8.46 4.47 -4.95
N ARG A 69 7.28 4.73 -5.53
CA ARG A 69 7.15 5.34 -6.87
C ARG A 69 7.61 6.80 -6.89
N ALA A 70 7.27 7.58 -5.85
CA ALA A 70 7.76 8.94 -5.68
C ALA A 70 9.29 8.98 -5.46
N GLY A 71 9.81 8.00 -4.72
CA GLY A 71 11.24 7.82 -4.49
C GLY A 71 12.04 7.61 -5.77
N ARG A 72 11.47 6.98 -6.81
CA ARG A 72 12.13 6.83 -8.13
C ARG A 72 12.35 8.16 -8.86
N HIS A 73 11.63 9.22 -8.49
CA HIS A 73 11.86 10.58 -8.98
C HIS A 73 12.77 11.41 -8.05
N SER A 74 13.23 10.83 -6.94
CA SER A 74 14.05 11.43 -5.89
C SER A 74 15.19 10.48 -5.50
N ALA A 75 15.75 10.60 -4.28
CA ALA A 75 16.83 9.75 -3.76
C ALA A 75 16.41 8.31 -3.35
N GLY A 76 15.26 7.81 -3.82
CA GLY A 76 14.71 6.50 -3.43
C GLY A 76 13.73 6.55 -2.26
N LEU A 77 13.19 5.38 -1.90
CA LEU A 77 12.35 5.21 -0.71
C LEU A 77 13.21 5.38 0.55
N GLU A 78 12.84 6.31 1.43
CA GLU A 78 13.57 6.53 2.69
C GLU A 78 13.08 5.56 3.78
N ARG A 79 14.04 4.99 4.53
CA ARG A 79 13.74 4.08 5.64
C ARG A 79 12.82 4.73 6.69
N GLU A 80 13.03 6.02 6.94
CA GLU A 80 12.25 6.81 7.90
C GLU A 80 10.76 6.90 7.52
N ARG A 81 10.44 6.83 6.22
CA ARG A 81 9.06 6.75 5.73
C ARG A 81 8.53 5.32 5.68
N ALA A 82 9.38 4.37 5.29
CA ALA A 82 8.96 2.99 5.06
C ALA A 82 8.71 2.20 6.37
N VAL A 83 9.61 2.30 7.35
CA VAL A 83 9.55 1.49 8.59
C VAL A 83 8.27 1.75 9.40
N PRO A 84 7.79 3.00 9.59
CA PRO A 84 6.52 3.24 10.26
C PRO A 84 5.34 2.54 9.57
N ILE A 85 5.33 2.51 8.23
CA ILE A 85 4.28 1.85 7.44
C ILE A 85 4.36 0.32 7.60
N LEU A 86 5.56 -0.27 7.60
CA LEU A 86 5.74 -1.71 7.84
C LEU A 86 5.26 -2.12 9.23
N ARG A 87 5.52 -1.29 10.25
CA ARG A 87 5.01 -1.52 11.61
C ARG A 87 3.50 -1.46 11.66
N ALA A 88 2.89 -0.46 11.02
CA ALA A 88 1.44 -0.34 10.94
C ALA A 88 0.81 -1.56 10.23
N LEU A 89 1.41 -2.04 9.13
CA LEU A 89 0.97 -3.25 8.43
C LEU A 89 1.03 -4.50 9.33
N ARG A 90 2.12 -4.64 10.11
CA ARG A 90 2.25 -5.75 11.08
C ARG A 90 1.18 -5.67 12.16
N THR A 91 0.97 -4.48 12.72
CA THR A 91 -0.05 -4.25 13.75
C THR A 91 -1.43 -4.63 13.22
N GLU A 92 -1.78 -4.15 12.03
CA GLU A 92 -3.09 -4.40 11.41
C GLU A 92 -3.32 -5.89 11.10
N LEU A 93 -2.31 -6.59 10.60
CA LEU A 93 -2.39 -8.04 10.36
C LEU A 93 -2.35 -8.90 11.64
N SER A 94 -1.83 -8.36 12.74
CA SER A 94 -1.80 -9.05 14.04
C SER A 94 -3.09 -8.82 14.83
N ALA A 95 -3.93 -7.86 14.41
CA ALA A 95 -5.19 -7.57 15.06
C ALA A 95 -6.21 -8.71 14.78
N PRO A 96 -6.99 -9.13 15.79
CA PRO A 96 -8.01 -10.18 15.62
C PRO A 96 -9.17 -9.77 14.70
N THR A 97 -9.28 -8.47 14.42
CA THR A 97 -10.24 -7.84 13.51
C THR A 97 -9.48 -6.98 12.50
N ALA A 98 -8.62 -7.60 11.69
CA ALA A 98 -7.98 -6.89 10.58
C ALA A 98 -9.08 -6.19 9.76
N THR A 99 -9.06 -4.86 9.76
CA THR A 99 -10.07 -4.05 9.10
C THR A 99 -9.73 -4.05 7.63
N ILE A 100 -10.38 -4.95 6.88
CA ILE A 100 -10.50 -4.74 5.44
C ILE A 100 -11.26 -3.43 5.30
N CYS A 101 -10.61 -2.45 4.68
CA CYS A 101 -11.24 -1.17 4.43
C CYS A 101 -12.51 -1.43 3.62
N ARG A 102 -13.66 -1.07 4.17
CA ARG A 102 -14.88 -1.01 3.37
C ARG A 102 -14.72 0.21 2.47
N HIS A 103 -14.19 -0.02 1.28
CA HIS A 103 -14.32 0.95 0.20
C HIS A 103 -15.80 0.96 -0.16
N GLU A 104 -16.54 1.94 0.36
CA GLU A 104 -17.87 2.22 -0.16
C GLU A 104 -17.67 2.69 -1.59
N ALA A 105 -17.90 1.80 -2.56
CA ALA A 105 -17.79 2.12 -3.97
C ALA A 105 -18.55 3.42 -4.24
N LYS A 106 -17.82 4.50 -4.51
CA LYS A 106 -18.43 5.75 -4.93
C LYS A 106 -19.14 5.43 -6.25
N PRO A 107 -20.45 5.73 -6.41
CA PRO A 107 -21.13 5.47 -7.66
C PRO A 107 -20.34 6.13 -8.80
N PRO A 108 -20.20 5.46 -9.96
CA PRO A 108 -19.39 5.97 -11.05
C PRO A 108 -19.80 7.40 -11.37
N HIS A 109 -18.81 8.30 -11.41
CA HIS A 109 -19.04 9.69 -11.79
C HIS A 109 -19.80 9.72 -13.13
N PRO A 110 -20.94 10.44 -13.23
CA PRO A 110 -21.64 10.55 -14.51
C PRO A 110 -20.70 11.21 -15.52
N LEU A 111 -20.54 10.56 -16.68
CA LEU A 111 -19.82 11.11 -17.83
C LEU A 111 -20.41 12.47 -18.19
N PRO A 112 -19.58 13.50 -18.48
CA PRO A 112 -20.09 14.75 -19.01
C PRO A 112 -20.67 14.51 -20.42
N GLU A 113 -21.90 15.00 -20.63
CA GLU A 113 -22.61 15.04 -21.92
C GLU A 113 -21.92 15.94 -22.96
#